data_AF-A0A286HIA3-F1
#
_entry.id   AF-A0A286HIA3-F1
#
_cell.length_a   1.000
_cell.length_b   1.000
_cell.length_c   1.000
_cell.angle_alpha   90.00
_cell.angle_beta   90.00
_cell.angle_gamma   90.00
#
_symmetry.space_group_name_H-M   'P 1'
#
loop_
_entity.id
_entity.type
_entity.pdbx_description
1 polymer ?
#
loop_
_entity_poly.entity_id
_entity_poly.type
_entity_poly.pdbx_seq_one_letter_code
_entity_poly.pdbx_strand_id
1 'polypeptide(L)'
;MPDLPELAASFTAALHGAGIEVGPDRTRGFARALTLLAPSTTRELRHCALATLLSDPEQIEPFDAVFREVFGGPADRETQRGQPGDPARSLPRTLPGRVPGAREATADGRGREADAQQREAPVPLAASPLDRLASRDFADLSAEELARLSEVMRTLVLRTPTRPSRRHRTAHHGARIDVRRTLSDSRRTGGYPLRLRRFVPRTRPRDLVVLCDISGSMEPYARAMLQLLYCAARATRAEVFTFATRLTRLTPVLRRAGPDDALAQAGRAAPDWSGGTRIAECLAEFNERFGRRGMAHGAVVAIVSDGWDTGPPADLATHMARLSRVAYRVVWVNPRTASPRYRPLAAGMAAALPYCDAVVSAHNLAALDDFTAALSAPRRRR
;
A
#
# COMPACT_ATOMS: atom_id res chain seq x y z
N MET A 1 -31.91 8.82 -32.33
CA MET A 1 -31.01 8.61 -31.18
C MET A 1 -30.69 7.13 -31.12
N PRO A 2 -29.41 6.72 -31.03
CA PRO A 2 -29.07 5.29 -30.91
C PRO A 2 -29.76 4.69 -29.68
N ASP A 3 -30.24 3.46 -29.80
CA ASP A 3 -30.92 2.76 -28.71
C ASP A 3 -29.90 2.50 -27.58
N LEU A 4 -30.01 3.26 -26.48
CA LEU A 4 -29.07 3.20 -25.34
C LEU A 4 -28.90 1.78 -24.74
N PRO A 5 -29.96 0.95 -24.64
CA PRO A 5 -29.83 -0.46 -24.27
C PRO A 5 -29.00 -1.28 -25.26
N GLU A 6 -29.15 -1.06 -26.56
CA GLU A 6 -28.39 -1.75 -27.61
C GLU A 6 -26.91 -1.34 -27.57
N LEU A 7 -26.63 -0.05 -27.39
CA LEU A 7 -25.28 0.48 -27.19
C LEU A 7 -24.62 -0.11 -25.92
N ALA A 8 -25.36 -0.16 -24.81
CA ALA A 8 -24.87 -0.75 -23.57
C ALA A 8 -24.63 -2.27 -23.71
N ALA A 9 -25.50 -2.99 -24.41
CA ALA A 9 -25.33 -4.43 -24.68
C ALA A 9 -24.12 -4.70 -25.58
N SER A 10 -24.01 -3.99 -26.70
CA SER A 10 -22.88 -4.10 -27.65
C SER A 10 -21.54 -3.78 -26.98
N PHE A 11 -21.48 -2.68 -26.22
CA PHE A 11 -20.25 -2.30 -25.51
C PHE A 11 -19.84 -3.33 -24.45
N THR A 12 -20.81 -3.87 -23.69
CA THR A 12 -20.50 -4.91 -22.69
C THR A 12 -20.11 -6.24 -23.30
N ALA A 13 -20.61 -6.57 -24.50
CA ALA A 13 -20.15 -7.71 -25.28
C ALA A 13 -18.69 -7.53 -25.77
N ALA A 14 -18.32 -6.34 -26.24
CA ALA A 14 -16.94 -6.01 -26.63
C ALA A 14 -15.97 -6.13 -25.43
N LEU A 15 -16.38 -5.66 -24.24
CA LEU A 15 -15.61 -5.82 -23.02
C LEU A 15 -15.43 -7.30 -22.62
N HIS A 16 -16.45 -8.13 -22.83
CA HIS A 16 -16.36 -9.57 -22.58
C HIS A 16 -15.35 -10.26 -23.51
N GLY A 17 -15.32 -9.87 -24.79
CA GLY A 17 -14.31 -10.33 -25.76
C GLY A 17 -12.87 -9.95 -25.37
N ALA A 18 -12.69 -8.85 -24.65
CA ALA A 18 -11.39 -8.38 -24.13
C ALA A 18 -11.02 -8.94 -22.74
N GLY A 19 -11.76 -9.95 -22.24
CA GLY A 19 -11.47 -10.60 -20.96
C GLY A 19 -12.04 -9.89 -19.72
N ILE A 20 -12.88 -8.86 -19.91
CA ILE A 20 -13.57 -8.19 -18.81
C ILE A 20 -14.95 -8.82 -18.65
N GLU A 21 -15.12 -9.70 -17.67
CA GLU A 21 -16.43 -10.24 -17.34
C GLU A 21 -17.34 -9.12 -16.81
N VAL A 22 -18.35 -8.74 -17.61
CA VAL A 22 -19.42 -7.84 -17.21
C VAL A 22 -20.72 -8.64 -17.13
N GLY A 23 -21.27 -8.75 -15.91
CA GLY A 23 -22.55 -9.45 -15.70
C GLY A 23 -23.76 -8.56 -16.05
N PRO A 24 -24.94 -9.17 -16.28
CA PRO A 24 -26.15 -8.47 -16.73
C PRO A 24 -26.63 -7.37 -15.75
N ASP A 25 -26.40 -7.55 -14.44
CA ASP A 25 -26.70 -6.52 -13.43
C ASP A 25 -25.87 -5.25 -13.61
N ARG A 26 -24.60 -5.38 -14.05
CA ARG A 26 -23.71 -4.24 -14.32
C ARG A 26 -24.06 -3.57 -15.64
N THR A 27 -24.40 -4.33 -16.68
CA THR A 27 -24.92 -3.80 -17.94
C THR A 27 -26.20 -2.97 -17.71
N ARG A 28 -27.13 -3.48 -16.90
CA ARG A 28 -28.34 -2.75 -16.51
C ARG A 28 -28.02 -1.50 -15.68
N GLY A 29 -27.05 -1.60 -14.77
CA GLY A 29 -26.57 -0.46 -13.97
C GLY A 29 -25.99 0.65 -14.85
N PHE A 30 -25.20 0.30 -15.86
CA PHE A 30 -24.64 1.22 -16.82
C PHE A 30 -25.71 1.90 -17.69
N ALA A 31 -26.62 1.11 -18.28
CA ALA A 31 -27.73 1.67 -19.07
C ALA A 31 -28.56 2.67 -18.26
N ARG A 32 -28.88 2.35 -17.00
CA ARG A 32 -29.58 3.26 -16.09
C ARG A 32 -28.78 4.52 -15.77
N ALA A 33 -27.46 4.39 -15.58
CA ALA A 33 -26.58 5.53 -15.32
C ALA A 33 -26.49 6.46 -16.54
N LEU A 34 -26.48 5.93 -17.76
CA LEU A 34 -26.54 6.73 -18.99
C LEU A 34 -27.83 7.55 -19.08
N THR A 35 -28.98 6.98 -18.73
CA THR A 35 -30.26 7.71 -18.71
C THR A 35 -30.29 8.84 -17.66
N LEU A 36 -29.65 8.63 -16.51
CA LEU A 36 -29.66 9.59 -15.40
C LEU A 36 -28.62 10.71 -15.57
N LEU A 37 -27.43 10.38 -16.07
CA LEU A 37 -26.32 11.32 -16.20
C LEU A 37 -26.32 12.04 -17.55
N ALA A 38 -26.93 11.44 -18.59
CA ALA A 38 -26.96 11.97 -19.96
C ALA A 38 -25.61 12.59 -20.39
N PRO A 39 -24.51 11.81 -20.37
CA PRO A 39 -23.17 12.34 -20.54
C PRO A 39 -23.03 13.08 -21.87
N SER A 40 -22.51 14.30 -21.81
CA SER A 40 -22.36 15.21 -22.95
C SER A 40 -20.98 15.15 -23.58
N THR A 41 -20.02 14.53 -22.89
CA THR A 41 -18.64 14.36 -23.34
C THR A 41 -18.17 12.91 -23.26
N THR A 42 -17.24 12.52 -24.14
CA THR A 42 -16.58 11.20 -24.11
C THR A 42 -15.92 10.92 -22.76
N ARG A 43 -15.40 11.95 -22.10
CA ARG A 43 -14.81 11.87 -20.76
C ARG A 43 -15.85 11.52 -19.68
N GLU A 44 -17.03 12.12 -19.73
CA GLU A 44 -18.13 11.81 -18.81
C GLU A 44 -18.67 10.39 -19.05
N LEU A 45 -18.81 10.00 -20.32
CA LEU A 45 -19.19 8.64 -20.71
C LEU A 45 -18.18 7.61 -20.17
N ARG A 46 -16.88 7.90 -20.30
CA ARG A 46 -15.80 7.06 -19.76
C ARG A 46 -15.90 6.90 -18.26
N HIS A 47 -16.06 7.99 -17.51
CA HIS A 47 -16.17 7.92 -16.05
C HIS A 47 -17.44 7.20 -15.60
N CYS A 48 -18.55 7.39 -16.30
CA CYS A 48 -19.79 6.66 -16.06
C CYS A 48 -19.56 5.15 -16.23
N ALA A 49 -18.97 4.74 -17.36
CA ALA A 49 -18.66 3.35 -17.65
C ALA A 49 -17.68 2.72 -16.63
N LEU A 50 -16.61 3.43 -16.26
CA LEU A 50 -15.67 2.98 -15.22
C LEU A 50 -16.37 2.75 -13.87
N ALA A 51 -17.30 3.64 -13.50
CA ALA A 51 -18.00 3.57 -12.22
C ALA A 51 -19.04 2.43 -12.16
N THR A 52 -19.60 2.02 -13.30
CA THR A 52 -20.69 1.04 -13.34
C THR A 52 -20.27 -0.36 -13.80
N LEU A 53 -19.24 -0.46 -14.67
CA LEU A 53 -18.87 -1.72 -15.33
C LEU A 53 -17.67 -2.40 -14.68
N LEU A 54 -16.70 -1.65 -14.16
CA LEU A 54 -15.49 -2.22 -13.58
C LEU A 54 -15.63 -2.53 -12.10
N SER A 55 -15.00 -3.62 -11.67
CA SER A 55 -14.94 -4.03 -10.26
C SER A 55 -13.52 -4.10 -9.71
N ASP A 56 -12.52 -4.17 -10.59
CA ASP A 56 -11.10 -4.23 -10.27
C ASP A 56 -10.31 -3.14 -11.02
N PRO A 57 -9.41 -2.40 -10.36
CA PRO A 57 -8.50 -1.46 -11.02
C PRO A 57 -7.61 -2.07 -12.12
N GLU A 58 -7.28 -3.36 -12.05
CA GLU A 58 -6.49 -4.04 -13.09
C GLU A 58 -7.23 -4.12 -14.44
N GLN A 59 -8.56 -3.93 -14.42
CA GLN A 59 -9.39 -3.93 -15.63
C GLN A 59 -9.39 -2.58 -16.36
N ILE A 60 -8.78 -1.54 -15.80
CA ILE A 60 -8.83 -0.17 -16.37
C ILE A 60 -8.08 -0.09 -17.71
N GLU A 61 -6.89 -0.70 -17.79
CA GLU A 61 -6.09 -0.68 -19.03
C GLU A 61 -6.76 -1.42 -20.21
N PRO A 62 -7.22 -2.68 -20.04
CA PRO A 62 -7.97 -3.36 -21.12
C PRO A 62 -9.30 -2.65 -21.43
N PHE A 63 -9.95 -2.06 -20.43
CA PHE A 63 -11.16 -1.26 -20.64
C PHE A 63 -10.87 -0.03 -21.50
N ASP A 64 -9.80 0.71 -21.22
CA ASP A 64 -9.44 1.92 -21.95
C ASP A 64 -9.03 1.61 -23.41
N ALA A 65 -8.53 0.42 -23.69
CA ALA A 65 -8.30 -0.05 -25.06
C ALA A 65 -9.62 -0.22 -25.82
N VAL A 66 -10.58 -0.99 -25.26
CA VAL A 66 -11.89 -1.22 -25.87
C VAL A 66 -12.72 0.06 -25.96
N PHE A 67 -12.66 0.92 -24.93
CA PHE A 67 -13.38 2.18 -24.91
C PHE A 67 -12.91 3.13 -26.01
N ARG A 68 -11.59 3.19 -26.26
CA ARG A 68 -11.02 3.97 -27.37
C ARG A 68 -11.40 3.40 -28.74
N GLU A 69 -11.48 2.07 -28.86
CA GLU A 69 -11.91 1.44 -30.11
C GLU A 69 -13.37 1.75 -30.45
N VAL A 70 -14.25 1.71 -29.45
CA VAL A 70 -15.70 1.90 -29.64
C VAL A 70 -16.11 3.37 -29.69
N PHE A 71 -15.45 4.26 -28.93
CA PHE A 71 -15.86 5.66 -28.76
C PHE A 71 -14.78 6.68 -29.14
N GLY A 72 -13.61 6.25 -29.62
CA GLY A 72 -12.53 7.13 -30.05
C GLY A 72 -12.87 7.83 -31.37
N GLY A 73 -13.13 9.13 -31.30
CA GLY A 73 -13.32 10.00 -32.48
C GLY A 73 -11.98 10.42 -33.12
N PRO A 74 -12.01 11.03 -34.32
CA PRO A 74 -10.82 11.56 -35.00
C PRO A 74 -10.01 12.55 -34.16
N ALA A 75 -10.66 13.29 -33.26
CA ALA A 75 -10.05 14.31 -32.39
C ALA A 75 -9.05 13.73 -31.36
N ASP A 76 -9.24 12.49 -30.91
CA ASP A 76 -8.29 11.83 -29.98
C ASP A 76 -7.04 11.30 -30.69
N ARG A 77 -7.08 11.13 -32.03
CA ARG A 77 -5.93 10.67 -32.83
C ARG A 77 -4.89 11.77 -33.07
N GLU A 78 -5.29 13.04 -33.03
CA GLU A 78 -4.37 14.19 -33.20
C GLU A 78 -3.58 14.50 -31.93
N THR A 79 -4.16 14.27 -30.75
CA THR A 79 -3.46 14.47 -29.46
C THR A 79 -2.30 13.48 -29.27
N GLN A 80 -2.33 12.34 -30.00
CA GLN A 80 -1.27 11.32 -29.97
C GLN A 80 -0.21 11.47 -31.07
N ARG A 81 -0.39 12.35 -32.07
CA ARG A 81 0.63 12.57 -33.12
C ARG A 81 1.74 13.53 -32.67
N GLY A 82 1.60 14.14 -31.49
CA GLY A 82 2.56 15.09 -30.90
C GLY A 82 3.50 14.54 -29.82
N GLN A 83 3.56 13.22 -29.61
CA GLN A 83 4.55 12.61 -28.72
C GLN A 83 5.34 11.54 -29.48
N PRO A 84 6.64 11.78 -29.80
CA PRO A 84 7.51 10.73 -30.32
C PRO A 84 7.73 9.69 -29.21
N GLY A 85 7.41 8.44 -29.54
CA GLY A 85 7.54 7.31 -28.64
C GLY A 85 8.97 6.79 -28.48
N ASP A 86 9.11 5.82 -27.59
CA ASP A 86 10.23 4.87 -27.59
C ASP A 86 9.67 3.45 -27.38
N PRO A 87 10.24 2.42 -28.03
CA PRO A 87 9.52 1.22 -28.44
C PRO A 87 9.50 0.12 -27.38
N ALA A 88 8.50 -0.73 -27.54
CA ALA A 88 8.26 -1.94 -26.77
C ALA A 88 9.46 -2.92 -26.81
N ARG A 89 9.93 -3.32 -25.63
CA ARG A 89 10.68 -4.57 -25.43
C ARG A 89 9.72 -5.76 -25.53
N SER A 90 9.98 -6.63 -26.48
CA SER A 90 9.37 -7.96 -26.60
C SER A 90 10.45 -9.03 -26.39
N LEU A 91 10.08 -10.07 -25.65
CA LEU A 91 10.77 -11.36 -25.47
C LEU A 91 9.66 -12.42 -25.33
N PRO A 92 9.91 -13.74 -25.48
CA PRO A 92 11.04 -14.46 -26.10
C PRO A 92 10.58 -15.64 -26.99
N ARG A 93 11.51 -16.29 -27.74
CA ARG A 93 11.39 -17.74 -28.06
C ARG A 93 12.70 -18.40 -28.58
N THR A 94 13.19 -19.35 -27.78
CA THR A 94 13.91 -20.63 -28.00
C THR A 94 14.71 -20.97 -29.30
N LEU A 95 16.02 -21.25 -29.10
CA LEU A 95 16.93 -22.36 -29.53
C LEU A 95 17.06 -22.79 -31.02
N PRO A 96 18.12 -23.51 -31.47
CA PRO A 96 19.49 -23.78 -30.95
C PRO A 96 20.64 -23.57 -31.99
N GLY A 97 21.92 -23.61 -31.61
CA GLY A 97 22.98 -23.95 -32.58
C GLY A 97 24.42 -23.45 -32.35
N ARG A 98 25.29 -24.39 -31.97
CA ARG A 98 26.67 -24.61 -32.47
C ARG A 98 27.72 -23.50 -32.33
N VAL A 99 28.65 -23.72 -31.39
CA VAL A 99 29.98 -23.07 -31.31
C VAL A 99 31.05 -24.00 -31.90
N PRO A 100 32.01 -23.45 -32.68
CA PRO A 100 33.32 -24.07 -32.83
C PRO A 100 34.48 -23.12 -32.44
N GLY A 101 35.51 -23.71 -31.82
CA GLY A 101 36.94 -23.35 -31.94
C GLY A 101 37.44 -22.18 -31.07
N ALA A 102 38.22 -22.43 -30.02
CA ALA A 102 39.70 -22.53 -30.01
C ALA A 102 40.36 -21.12 -29.89
N ARG A 103 41.33 -20.80 -29.02
CA ARG A 103 42.50 -21.53 -28.48
C ARG A 103 43.09 -20.86 -27.21
N GLU A 104 43.79 -21.69 -26.45
CA GLU A 104 45.07 -21.48 -25.72
C GLU A 104 45.17 -20.37 -24.65
N ALA A 105 45.37 -20.66 -23.36
CA ALA A 105 46.42 -21.39 -22.64
C ALA A 105 47.49 -20.44 -22.05
N THR A 106 47.66 -20.50 -20.73
CA THR A 106 48.96 -20.73 -20.07
C THR A 106 48.75 -20.93 -18.57
N ALA A 107 49.53 -21.86 -18.03
CA ALA A 107 49.52 -22.36 -16.67
C ALA A 107 50.80 -21.92 -15.95
N ASP A 108 50.71 -21.78 -14.63
CA ASP A 108 51.74 -22.08 -13.61
C ASP A 108 51.09 -21.77 -12.25
N GLY A 109 51.13 -22.56 -11.17
CA GLY A 109 51.89 -23.77 -10.88
C GLY A 109 52.49 -23.66 -9.46
N ARG A 110 52.13 -24.61 -8.58
CA ARG A 110 52.69 -24.92 -7.22
C ARG A 110 52.08 -24.11 -6.05
N GLY A 111 51.56 -24.68 -4.96
CA GLY A 111 51.64 -26.03 -4.38
C GLY A 111 52.28 -25.94 -2.98
N ARG A 112 51.51 -26.25 -1.91
CA ARG A 112 51.99 -26.82 -0.64
C ARG A 112 50.83 -27.06 0.34
N GLU A 113 50.59 -28.33 0.61
CA GLU A 113 49.87 -28.85 1.77
C GLU A 113 50.80 -28.81 3.00
N ALA A 114 50.24 -28.49 4.16
CA ALA A 114 50.72 -28.94 5.46
C ALA A 114 49.58 -28.90 6.47
N ASP A 115 49.44 -30.03 7.16
CA ASP A 115 48.43 -30.44 8.13
C ASP A 115 48.70 -29.83 9.53
N ALA A 116 47.66 -29.45 10.29
CA ALA A 116 47.69 -29.34 11.76
C ALA A 116 46.31 -29.09 12.37
N GLN A 117 46.00 -29.89 13.40
CA GLN A 117 44.74 -29.97 14.15
C GLN A 117 44.27 -28.70 14.91
N GLN A 118 42.96 -28.72 15.22
CA GLN A 118 42.26 -28.14 16.37
C GLN A 118 41.94 -26.63 16.38
N ARG A 119 40.66 -26.33 16.09
CA ARG A 119 39.67 -25.83 17.08
C ARG A 119 38.30 -25.71 16.39
N GLU A 120 37.32 -26.49 16.86
CA GLU A 120 35.90 -26.23 16.59
C GLU A 120 35.53 -24.89 17.24
N ALA A 121 35.63 -23.82 16.46
CA ALA A 121 34.83 -22.62 16.66
C ALA A 121 33.66 -22.73 15.67
N PRO A 122 32.41 -22.47 16.08
CA PRO A 122 31.28 -22.53 15.17
C PRO A 122 31.50 -21.47 14.09
N VAL A 123 31.81 -21.92 12.88
CA VAL A 123 31.88 -21.08 11.69
C VAL A 123 30.49 -20.47 11.53
N PRO A 124 30.31 -19.15 11.64
CA PRO A 124 29.01 -18.55 11.36
C PRO A 124 28.76 -18.82 9.88
N LEU A 125 27.70 -19.59 9.62
CA LEU A 125 27.15 -19.81 8.28
C LEU A 125 27.17 -18.45 7.55
N ALA A 126 27.93 -18.36 6.46
CA ALA A 126 28.18 -17.11 5.78
C ALA A 126 26.85 -16.46 5.36
N ALA A 127 26.40 -15.48 6.15
CA ALA A 127 25.20 -14.72 5.87
C ALA A 127 25.34 -14.09 4.47
N SER A 128 24.31 -14.24 3.64
CA SER A 128 24.29 -13.65 2.30
C SER A 128 24.62 -12.15 2.41
N PRO A 129 25.26 -11.53 1.42
CA PRO A 129 25.44 -10.07 1.40
C PRO A 129 24.15 -9.30 1.71
N LEU A 130 22.98 -9.85 1.34
CA LEU A 130 21.66 -9.30 1.67
C LEU A 130 21.29 -9.44 3.15
N ASP A 131 21.62 -10.56 3.80
CA ASP A 131 21.33 -10.79 5.22
C ASP A 131 22.14 -9.83 6.10
N ARG A 132 23.40 -9.57 5.72
CA ARG A 132 24.24 -8.57 6.39
C ARG A 132 23.65 -7.16 6.27
N LEU A 133 23.19 -6.78 5.08
CA LEU A 133 22.49 -5.50 4.87
C LEU A 133 21.17 -5.44 5.64
N ALA A 134 20.42 -6.55 5.73
CA ALA A 134 19.15 -6.62 6.46
C ALA A 134 19.30 -6.39 7.97
N SER A 135 20.44 -6.78 8.54
CA SER A 135 20.78 -6.58 9.96
C SER A 135 21.33 -5.18 10.28
N ARG A 136 21.73 -4.41 9.26
CA ARG A 136 22.35 -3.09 9.41
C ARG A 136 21.30 -2.01 9.67
N ASP A 137 21.65 -1.02 10.49
CA ASP A 137 20.76 0.11 10.79
C ASP A 137 20.50 0.93 9.52
N PHE A 138 19.25 1.34 9.30
CA PHE A 138 18.87 2.20 8.18
C PHE A 138 19.62 3.54 8.16
N ALA A 139 20.11 4.02 9.31
CA ALA A 139 20.96 5.21 9.39
C ALA A 139 22.34 5.02 8.74
N ASP A 140 22.86 3.78 8.72
CA ASP A 140 24.19 3.46 8.20
C ASP A 140 24.18 2.99 6.74
N LEU A 141 23.00 2.88 6.12
CA LEU A 141 22.84 2.42 4.75
C LEU A 141 22.95 3.57 3.76
N SER A 142 23.73 3.35 2.69
CA SER A 142 23.72 4.24 1.54
C SER A 142 22.43 4.10 0.71
N ALA A 143 22.15 5.08 -0.14
CA ALA A 143 20.99 5.04 -1.05
C ALA A 143 21.03 3.81 -1.98
N GLU A 144 22.21 3.40 -2.44
CA GLU A 144 22.38 2.20 -3.26
C GLU A 144 22.10 0.91 -2.49
N GLU A 145 22.56 0.83 -1.24
CA GLU A 145 22.28 -0.32 -0.37
C GLU A 145 20.79 -0.42 -0.03
N LEU A 146 20.13 0.71 0.23
CA LEU A 146 18.69 0.78 0.43
C LEU A 146 17.92 0.34 -0.82
N ALA A 147 18.37 0.74 -2.01
CA ALA A 147 17.80 0.30 -3.28
C ALA A 147 17.93 -1.22 -3.48
N ARG A 148 19.05 -1.83 -3.06
CA ARG A 148 19.22 -3.30 -3.07
C ARG A 148 18.26 -3.98 -2.10
N LEU A 149 18.06 -3.41 -0.90
CA LEU A 149 17.08 -3.93 0.06
C LEU A 149 15.63 -3.75 -0.40
N SER A 150 15.35 -2.82 -1.32
CA SER A 150 13.99 -2.59 -1.83
C SER A 150 13.37 -3.84 -2.46
N GLU A 151 14.19 -4.71 -3.07
CA GLU A 151 13.71 -5.97 -3.65
C GLU A 151 13.21 -6.93 -2.56
N VAL A 152 13.93 -7.01 -1.45
CA VAL A 152 13.50 -7.78 -0.28
C VAL A 152 12.24 -7.14 0.33
N MET A 153 12.20 -5.80 0.44
CA MET A 153 11.04 -5.07 0.94
C MET A 153 9.78 -5.27 0.09
N ARG A 154 9.90 -5.55 -1.22
CA ARG A 154 8.74 -5.89 -2.09
C ARG A 154 8.07 -7.20 -1.69
N THR A 155 8.81 -8.14 -1.11
CA THR A 155 8.24 -9.40 -0.64
C THR A 155 7.48 -9.24 0.68
N LEU A 156 7.70 -8.14 1.40
CA LEU A 156 7.04 -7.87 2.67
C LEU A 156 5.59 -7.44 2.45
N VAL A 157 4.68 -8.16 3.11
CA VAL A 157 3.24 -7.86 3.07
C VAL A 157 2.83 -7.22 4.38
N LEU A 158 2.57 -5.92 4.35
CA LEU A 158 1.98 -5.19 5.49
C LEU A 158 0.51 -5.58 5.66
N ARG A 159 0.25 -6.55 6.54
CA ARG A 159 -1.12 -6.98 6.87
C ARG A 159 -1.69 -6.13 7.99
N THR A 160 -2.97 -5.81 7.89
CA THR A 160 -3.73 -5.15 8.96
C THR A 160 -4.92 -6.02 9.39
N PRO A 161 -5.37 -5.92 10.66
CA PRO A 161 -6.51 -6.65 11.17
C PRO A 161 -7.77 -6.38 10.33
N THR A 162 -8.53 -7.42 9.99
CA THR A 162 -9.73 -7.27 9.16
C THR A 162 -10.95 -6.82 9.94
N ARG A 163 -11.79 -5.97 9.34
CA ARG A 163 -13.07 -5.51 9.88
C ARG A 163 -14.24 -5.97 9.01
N PRO A 164 -15.43 -6.19 9.61
CA PRO A 164 -16.66 -6.35 8.84
C PRO A 164 -16.89 -5.14 7.93
N SER A 165 -17.21 -5.41 6.67
CA SER A 165 -17.63 -4.44 5.68
C SER A 165 -19.15 -4.31 5.70
N ARG A 166 -19.67 -3.17 5.23
CA ARG A 166 -21.11 -2.98 4.97
C ARG A 166 -21.60 -3.86 3.82
N ARG A 167 -20.70 -4.25 2.90
CA ARG A 167 -21.02 -5.16 1.79
C ARG A 167 -21.12 -6.59 2.31
N HIS A 168 -22.13 -7.32 1.85
CA HIS A 168 -22.35 -8.71 2.22
C HIS A 168 -21.89 -9.64 1.09
N ARG A 169 -21.59 -10.90 1.43
CA ARG A 169 -21.38 -11.99 0.48
C ARG A 169 -22.29 -13.16 0.83
N THR A 170 -22.68 -13.91 -0.20
CA THR A 170 -23.44 -15.16 -0.07
C THR A 170 -22.66 -16.15 0.77
N ALA A 171 -23.33 -16.82 1.69
CA ALA A 171 -22.75 -17.86 2.50
C ALA A 171 -23.78 -18.97 2.76
N HIS A 172 -23.28 -20.18 3.00
CA HIS A 172 -24.13 -21.30 3.40
C HIS A 172 -24.66 -21.11 4.83
N HIS A 173 -23.88 -20.44 5.68
CA HIS A 173 -24.20 -20.15 7.08
C HIS A 173 -24.06 -18.63 7.32
N GLY A 174 -24.92 -18.07 8.17
CA GLY A 174 -24.89 -16.64 8.48
C GLY A 174 -26.15 -16.20 9.24
N ALA A 175 -26.02 -15.16 10.06
CA ALA A 175 -27.15 -14.68 10.87
C ALA A 175 -28.30 -14.09 10.03
N ARG A 176 -28.02 -13.60 8.82
CA ARG A 176 -29.01 -12.96 7.96
C ARG A 176 -29.42 -13.83 6.78
N ILE A 177 -30.71 -13.83 6.49
CA ILE A 177 -31.32 -14.53 5.35
C ILE A 177 -31.33 -13.59 4.14
N ASP A 178 -30.89 -14.10 3.00
CA ASP A 178 -31.08 -13.49 1.69
C ASP A 178 -32.50 -13.77 1.21
N VAL A 179 -33.45 -12.93 1.61
CA VAL A 179 -34.87 -13.11 1.25
C VAL A 179 -35.05 -13.14 -0.26
N ARG A 180 -34.37 -12.24 -1.00
CA ARG A 180 -34.53 -12.14 -2.46
C ARG A 180 -34.10 -13.42 -3.16
N ARG A 181 -32.93 -13.96 -2.82
CA ARG A 181 -32.46 -15.21 -3.44
C ARG A 181 -33.17 -16.43 -2.90
N THR A 182 -33.59 -16.43 -1.64
CA THR A 182 -34.42 -17.49 -1.06
C THR A 182 -35.75 -17.60 -1.80
N LEU A 183 -36.43 -16.47 -2.04
CA LEU A 183 -37.69 -16.43 -2.82
C LEU A 183 -37.47 -16.73 -4.31
N SER A 184 -36.33 -16.32 -4.88
CA SER A 184 -36.00 -16.67 -6.26
C SER A 184 -35.76 -18.17 -6.42
N ASP A 185 -35.07 -18.81 -5.47
CA ASP A 185 -34.85 -20.26 -5.46
C ASP A 185 -36.15 -21.02 -5.16
N SER A 186 -37.05 -20.46 -4.32
CA SER A 186 -38.33 -21.10 -3.97
C SER A 186 -39.32 -21.18 -5.13
N ARG A 187 -39.12 -20.41 -6.21
CA ARG A 187 -39.90 -20.56 -7.45
C ARG A 187 -39.81 -21.97 -8.03
N ARG A 188 -38.68 -22.66 -7.85
CA ARG A 188 -38.49 -24.05 -8.32
C ARG A 188 -39.22 -25.07 -7.45
N THR A 189 -39.65 -24.69 -6.25
CA THR A 189 -40.28 -25.55 -5.25
C THR A 189 -41.72 -25.10 -4.98
N GLY A 190 -42.41 -24.58 -5.99
CA GLY A 190 -43.82 -24.17 -5.87
C GLY A 190 -44.06 -23.00 -4.93
N GLY A 191 -43.04 -22.18 -4.67
CA GLY A 191 -43.10 -21.04 -3.76
C GLY A 191 -42.64 -21.34 -2.33
N TYR A 192 -42.48 -22.61 -1.95
CA TYR A 192 -42.06 -22.99 -0.60
C TYR A 192 -40.56 -22.79 -0.39
N PRO A 193 -40.13 -21.96 0.59
CA PRO A 193 -38.71 -21.67 0.83
C PRO A 193 -38.00 -22.80 1.59
N LEU A 194 -37.82 -23.94 0.93
CA LEU A 194 -37.17 -25.13 1.52
C LEU A 194 -35.69 -24.92 1.84
N ARG A 195 -35.02 -23.99 1.15
CA ARG A 195 -33.60 -23.69 1.35
C ARG A 195 -33.40 -22.20 1.58
N LEU A 196 -33.13 -21.83 2.84
CA LEU A 196 -32.79 -20.46 3.19
C LEU A 196 -31.37 -20.13 2.72
N ARG A 197 -31.25 -19.15 1.82
CA ARG A 197 -29.95 -18.57 1.46
C ARG A 197 -29.56 -17.54 2.50
N ARG A 198 -28.27 -17.47 2.83
CA ARG A 198 -27.78 -16.60 3.90
C ARG A 198 -26.68 -15.68 3.37
N PHE A 199 -26.52 -14.56 4.06
CA PHE A 199 -25.46 -13.60 3.81
C PHE A 199 -24.64 -13.37 5.07
N VAL A 200 -23.34 -13.18 4.88
CA VAL A 200 -22.42 -12.70 5.92
C VAL A 200 -21.78 -11.40 5.45
N PRO A 201 -21.48 -10.45 6.35
CA PRO A 201 -20.64 -9.30 6.01
C PRO A 201 -19.32 -9.76 5.39
N ARG A 202 -18.88 -9.14 4.30
CA ARG A 202 -17.52 -9.36 3.79
C ARG A 202 -16.54 -8.80 4.81
N THR A 203 -15.39 -9.43 4.97
CA THR A 203 -14.28 -8.85 5.71
C THR A 203 -13.44 -7.99 4.76
N ARG A 204 -12.88 -6.90 5.27
CA ARG A 204 -11.88 -6.10 4.56
C ARG A 204 -10.74 -5.74 5.52
N PRO A 205 -9.49 -5.61 5.05
CA PRO A 205 -8.41 -5.08 5.89
C PRO A 205 -8.76 -3.68 6.39
N ARG A 206 -8.23 -3.32 7.57
CA ARG A 206 -8.30 -1.95 8.07
C ARG A 206 -7.36 -1.08 7.26
N ASP A 207 -7.75 0.16 7.08
CA ASP A 207 -6.91 1.14 6.39
C ASP A 207 -5.65 1.39 7.27
N LEU A 208 -4.49 1.52 6.63
CA LEU A 208 -3.22 1.83 7.31
C LEU A 208 -2.93 3.31 7.13
N VAL A 209 -2.64 4.02 8.22
CA VAL A 209 -2.16 5.40 8.17
C VAL A 209 -0.76 5.43 8.74
N VAL A 210 0.21 5.99 8.02
CA VAL A 210 1.58 6.16 8.51
C VAL A 210 1.91 7.65 8.57
N LEU A 211 2.38 8.09 9.73
CA LEU A 211 2.90 9.42 9.98
C LEU A 211 4.42 9.29 10.16
N CYS A 212 5.22 9.83 9.25
CA CYS A 212 6.68 9.75 9.29
C CYS A 212 7.30 11.10 9.65
N ASP A 213 8.12 11.10 10.70
CA ASP A 213 8.98 12.22 11.06
C ASP A 213 10.14 12.34 10.05
N ILE A 214 10.31 13.52 9.47
CA ILE A 214 11.41 13.82 8.53
C ILE A 214 12.46 14.76 9.11
N SER A 215 12.52 14.93 10.44
CA SER A 215 13.58 15.70 11.09
C SER A 215 14.97 15.17 10.74
N GLY A 216 16.00 16.00 10.88
CA GLY A 216 17.36 15.65 10.46
C GLY A 216 17.89 14.33 11.05
N SER A 217 17.47 13.94 12.27
CA SER A 217 17.88 12.65 12.87
C SER A 217 17.04 11.46 12.44
N MET A 218 15.89 11.70 11.79
CA MET A 218 14.93 10.69 11.33
C MET A 218 14.97 10.47 9.81
N GLU A 219 15.65 11.33 9.04
CA GLU A 219 15.65 11.28 7.58
C GLU A 219 15.99 9.88 6.99
N PRO A 220 17.06 9.17 7.43
CA PRO A 220 17.38 7.85 6.89
C PRO A 220 16.27 6.82 7.14
N TYR A 221 15.67 6.86 8.33
CA TYR A 221 14.55 6.00 8.72
C TYR A 221 13.27 6.34 7.96
N ALA A 222 12.99 7.63 7.75
CA ALA A 222 11.87 8.09 6.96
C ALA A 222 11.98 7.59 5.53
N ARG A 223 13.17 7.68 4.92
CA ARG A 223 13.45 7.15 3.58
C ARG A 223 13.20 5.64 3.50
N ALA A 224 13.75 4.86 4.43
CA ALA A 224 13.54 3.43 4.49
C ALA A 224 12.05 3.05 4.65
N MET A 225 11.33 3.76 5.52
CA MET A 225 9.90 3.54 5.73
C MET A 225 9.06 3.91 4.50
N LEU A 226 9.36 5.03 3.84
CA LEU A 226 8.68 5.43 2.61
C LEU A 226 8.96 4.43 1.47
N GLN A 227 10.19 3.94 1.36
CA GLN A 227 10.57 2.88 0.42
C GLN A 227 9.76 1.61 0.67
N LEU A 228 9.67 1.16 1.93
CA LEU A 228 8.86 0.01 2.33
C LEU A 228 7.38 0.22 1.96
N LEU A 229 6.82 1.38 2.31
CA LEU A 229 5.42 1.68 2.04
C LEU A 229 5.14 1.78 0.55
N TYR A 230 6.06 2.32 -0.24
CA TYR A 230 5.97 2.35 -1.70
C TYR A 230 5.93 0.93 -2.27
N CYS A 231 6.82 0.05 -1.81
CA CYS A 231 6.85 -1.36 -2.19
C CYS A 231 5.56 -2.09 -1.76
N ALA A 232 5.06 -1.83 -0.56
CA ALA A 232 3.88 -2.47 0.01
C ALA A 232 2.53 -1.85 -0.44
N ALA A 233 2.53 -0.64 -1.01
CA ALA A 233 1.33 0.11 -1.38
C ALA A 233 0.46 -0.58 -2.44
N ARG A 234 1.03 -1.53 -3.19
CA ARG A 234 0.28 -2.37 -4.15
C ARG A 234 -0.67 -3.35 -3.44
N ALA A 235 -0.32 -3.81 -2.24
CA ALA A 235 -1.10 -4.78 -1.48
C ALA A 235 -2.04 -4.14 -0.45
N THR A 236 -1.66 -2.98 0.09
CA THR A 236 -2.38 -2.34 1.20
C THR A 236 -2.76 -0.90 0.88
N ARG A 237 -4.02 -0.53 1.15
CA ARG A 237 -4.47 0.88 1.12
C ARG A 237 -3.85 1.64 2.30
N ALA A 238 -2.60 2.05 2.12
CA ALA A 238 -1.87 2.89 3.06
C ALA A 238 -2.04 4.37 2.69
N GLU A 239 -2.31 5.20 3.69
CA GLU A 239 -2.25 6.65 3.63
C GLU A 239 -0.99 7.09 4.34
N VAL A 240 -0.13 7.83 3.64
CA VAL A 240 1.20 8.20 4.13
C VAL A 240 1.27 9.70 4.27
N PHE A 241 1.72 10.14 5.43
CA PHE A 241 1.97 11.53 5.78
C PHE A 241 3.40 11.66 6.29
N THR A 242 4.00 12.80 6.05
CA THR A 242 5.23 13.22 6.72
C THR A 242 4.95 14.42 7.61
N PHE A 243 5.73 14.55 8.67
CA PHE A 243 5.68 15.71 9.54
C PHE A 243 7.09 16.13 9.98
N ALA A 244 7.27 17.44 10.13
CA ALA A 244 8.39 18.06 10.82
C ALA A 244 7.85 19.33 11.50
N THR A 245 7.91 20.46 10.80
CA THR A 245 7.21 21.70 11.18
C THR A 245 5.80 21.78 10.63
N ARG A 246 5.46 20.97 9.61
CA ARG A 246 4.13 20.91 8.98
C ARG A 246 3.77 19.48 8.59
N LEU A 247 2.48 19.18 8.58
CA LEU A 247 1.95 17.90 8.11
C LEU A 247 1.77 17.93 6.58
N THR A 248 2.38 16.97 5.87
CA THR A 248 2.25 16.83 4.42
C THR A 248 1.74 15.45 4.06
N ARG A 249 0.68 15.38 3.23
CA ARG A 249 0.16 14.09 2.73
C ARG A 249 0.94 13.65 1.49
N LEU A 250 1.65 12.53 1.59
CA LEU A 250 2.49 11.99 0.51
C LEU A 250 1.83 10.88 -0.31
N THR A 251 0.70 10.32 0.13
CA THR A 251 0.00 9.26 -0.62
C THR A 251 -0.20 9.58 -2.12
N PRO A 252 -0.62 10.80 -2.54
CA PRO A 252 -0.79 11.11 -3.95
C PRO A 252 0.53 11.09 -4.74
N VAL A 253 1.63 11.44 -4.08
CA VAL A 253 2.97 11.52 -4.66
C VAL A 253 3.55 10.13 -4.81
N LEU A 254 3.53 9.34 -3.73
CA LEU A 254 3.98 7.95 -3.72
C LEU A 254 3.24 7.05 -4.71
N ARG A 255 2.01 7.41 -5.11
CA ARG A 255 1.25 6.67 -6.14
C ARG A 255 1.65 7.02 -7.58
N ARG A 256 2.22 8.21 -7.79
CA ARG A 256 2.59 8.72 -9.12
C ARG A 256 4.08 8.62 -9.39
N ALA A 257 4.88 8.75 -8.33
CA ALA A 257 6.31 8.96 -8.35
C ALA A 257 7.00 8.06 -7.30
N GLY A 258 8.32 8.16 -7.20
CA GLY A 258 9.11 7.35 -6.28
C GLY A 258 9.14 7.87 -4.83
N PRO A 259 9.75 7.10 -3.91
CA PRO A 259 9.97 7.54 -2.53
C PRO A 259 10.88 8.77 -2.43
N ASP A 260 11.88 8.90 -3.31
CA ASP A 260 12.77 10.07 -3.35
C ASP A 260 12.03 11.35 -3.76
N ASP A 261 11.13 11.27 -4.73
CA ASP A 261 10.28 12.40 -5.14
C ASP A 261 9.34 12.82 -4.01
N ALA A 262 8.81 11.85 -3.26
CA ALA A 262 7.95 12.09 -2.12
C ALA A 262 8.71 12.77 -0.97
N LEU A 263 9.95 12.37 -0.70
CA LEU A 263 10.84 13.06 0.24
C LEU A 263 11.19 14.47 -0.23
N ALA A 264 11.57 14.65 -1.50
CA ALA A 264 11.87 15.95 -2.06
C ALA A 264 10.67 16.90 -2.00
N GLN A 265 9.45 16.39 -2.19
CA GLN A 265 8.23 17.16 -1.98
C GLN A 265 8.00 17.49 -0.51
N ALA A 266 8.25 16.55 0.40
CA ALA A 266 8.13 16.78 1.84
C ALA A 266 9.11 17.86 2.33
N GLY A 267 10.37 17.82 1.89
CA GLY A 267 11.38 18.83 2.19
C GLY A 267 11.01 20.22 1.66
N ARG A 268 10.47 20.32 0.45
CA ARG A 268 9.95 21.59 -0.09
C ARG A 268 8.77 22.15 0.70
N ALA A 269 7.93 21.27 1.26
CA ALA A 269 6.78 21.67 2.07
C ALA A 269 7.15 22.10 3.50
N ALA A 270 8.31 21.66 4.00
CA ALA A 270 8.83 21.99 5.32
C ALA A 270 10.31 22.47 5.24
N PRO A 271 10.55 23.71 4.77
CA PRO A 271 11.90 24.28 4.66
C PRO A 271 12.64 24.38 6.00
N ASP A 272 11.89 24.49 7.10
CA ASP A 272 12.40 24.68 8.47
C ASP A 272 12.58 23.35 9.25
N TRP A 273 12.73 22.22 8.57
CA TRP A 273 12.87 20.89 9.18
C TRP A 273 14.03 20.73 10.18
N SER A 274 15.02 21.64 10.17
CA SER A 274 16.11 21.70 11.16
C SER A 274 15.74 22.42 12.46
N GLY A 275 14.60 23.13 12.51
CA GLY A 275 14.15 23.93 13.65
C GLY A 275 13.44 23.15 14.77
N GLY A 276 13.46 21.81 14.70
CA GLY A 276 12.77 20.92 15.64
C GLY A 276 11.43 20.41 15.11
N THR A 277 10.95 19.31 15.70
CA THR A 277 9.70 18.66 15.32
C THR A 277 8.55 19.21 16.16
N ARG A 278 7.41 19.52 15.52
CA ARG A 278 6.17 19.96 16.17
C ARG A 278 5.13 18.85 16.09
N ILE A 279 5.34 17.79 16.86
CA ILE A 279 4.53 16.57 16.77
C ILE A 279 3.09 16.86 17.20
N ALA A 280 2.90 17.57 18.32
CA ALA A 280 1.58 17.95 18.81
C ALA A 280 0.76 18.73 17.78
N GLU A 281 1.34 19.77 17.16
CA GLU A 281 0.67 20.60 16.15
C GLU A 281 0.32 19.79 14.90
N CYS A 282 1.25 18.96 14.39
CA CYS A 282 1.00 18.13 13.22
C CYS A 282 -0.09 17.07 13.50
N LEU A 283 -0.12 16.52 14.72
CA LEU A 283 -1.15 15.57 15.13
C LEU A 283 -2.51 16.25 15.35
N ALA A 284 -2.53 17.48 15.84
CA ALA A 284 -3.72 18.31 15.90
C ALA A 284 -4.32 18.51 14.51
N GLU A 285 -3.49 18.97 13.57
CA GLU A 285 -3.88 19.15 12.17
C GLU A 285 -4.40 17.84 11.55
N PHE A 286 -3.71 16.73 11.80
CA PHE A 286 -4.12 15.41 11.31
C PHE A 286 -5.52 15.04 11.82
N ASN A 287 -5.75 15.17 13.13
CA ASN A 287 -7.02 14.85 13.76
C ASN A 287 -8.17 15.71 13.23
N GLU A 288 -7.93 16.99 13.00
CA GLU A 288 -8.94 17.93 12.51
C GLU A 288 -9.26 17.72 11.03
N ARG A 289 -8.24 17.64 10.18
CA ARG A 289 -8.42 17.60 8.71
C ARG A 289 -8.71 16.21 8.17
N PHE A 290 -8.14 15.17 8.76
CA PHE A 290 -8.21 13.79 8.25
C PHE A 290 -8.90 12.83 9.23
N GLY A 291 -8.73 13.03 10.53
CA GLY A 291 -9.41 12.26 11.57
C GLY A 291 -10.94 12.36 11.47
N ARG A 292 -11.48 13.59 11.40
CA ARG A 292 -12.93 13.85 11.24
C ARG A 292 -13.52 13.29 9.94
N ARG A 293 -12.73 13.24 8.86
CA ARG A 293 -13.16 12.70 7.55
C ARG A 293 -13.16 11.17 7.51
N GLY A 294 -12.83 10.52 8.62
CA GLY A 294 -12.90 9.06 8.78
C GLY A 294 -11.64 8.30 8.38
N MET A 295 -10.55 8.99 8.04
CA MET A 295 -9.29 8.33 7.65
C MET A 295 -8.64 7.60 8.83
N ALA A 296 -8.68 8.18 10.02
CA ALA A 296 -8.23 7.53 11.25
C ALA A 296 -9.24 6.52 11.82
N HIS A 297 -10.51 6.57 11.39
CA HIS A 297 -11.59 5.83 12.05
C HIS A 297 -11.51 4.31 11.84
N GLY A 298 -11.14 3.62 12.91
CA GLY A 298 -10.89 2.18 12.90
C GLY A 298 -9.71 1.78 12.03
N ALA A 299 -8.80 2.71 11.73
CA ALA A 299 -7.54 2.45 11.01
C ALA A 299 -6.45 1.97 11.98
N VAL A 300 -5.42 1.34 11.44
CA VAL A 300 -4.16 1.15 12.16
C VAL A 300 -3.27 2.36 11.85
N VAL A 301 -2.82 3.06 12.88
CA VAL A 301 -2.00 4.26 12.75
C VAL A 301 -0.59 3.95 13.22
N ALA A 302 0.40 4.09 12.34
CA ALA A 302 1.81 3.97 12.66
C ALA A 302 2.44 5.37 12.73
N ILE A 303 3.11 5.69 13.83
CA ILE A 303 3.82 6.96 14.02
C ILE A 303 5.30 6.64 14.08
N VAL A 304 6.08 7.12 13.12
CA VAL A 304 7.51 6.87 13.00
C VAL A 304 8.24 8.14 13.42
N SER A 305 8.78 8.16 14.64
CA SER A 305 9.45 9.33 15.22
C SER A 305 10.30 8.92 16.42
N ASP A 306 11.37 9.69 16.68
CA ASP A 306 12.18 9.56 17.89
C ASP A 306 11.49 10.13 19.15
N GLY A 307 10.36 10.83 18.97
CA GLY A 307 9.52 11.35 20.05
C GLY A 307 9.99 12.68 20.64
N TRP A 308 10.89 13.38 19.95
CA TRP A 308 11.28 14.73 20.31
C TRP A 308 10.24 15.73 19.82
N ASP A 309 9.56 16.41 20.75
CA ASP A 309 8.59 17.47 20.43
C ASP A 309 9.03 18.77 21.10
N THR A 310 8.92 19.88 20.38
CA THR A 310 9.28 21.21 20.88
C THR A 310 8.15 21.89 21.66
N GLY A 311 6.92 21.40 21.53
CA GLY A 311 5.75 21.92 22.23
C GLY A 311 5.51 21.33 23.63
N PRO A 312 4.49 21.83 24.36
CA PRO A 312 4.08 21.28 25.65
C PRO A 312 3.66 19.80 25.54
N PRO A 313 4.19 18.91 26.40
CA PRO A 313 3.84 17.48 26.36
C PRO A 313 2.34 17.20 26.57
N ALA A 314 1.64 18.08 27.29
CA ALA A 314 0.20 17.97 27.54
C ALA A 314 -0.64 18.06 26.25
N ASP A 315 -0.19 18.85 25.27
CA ASP A 315 -0.89 18.99 23.99
C ASP A 315 -0.77 17.71 23.18
N LEU A 316 0.44 17.14 23.12
CA LEU A 316 0.66 15.84 22.48
C LEU A 316 -0.17 14.74 23.14
N ALA A 317 -0.21 14.67 24.48
CA ALA A 317 -1.06 13.73 25.20
C ALA A 317 -2.55 13.89 24.82
N THR A 318 -3.03 15.13 24.71
CA THR A 318 -4.42 15.42 24.33
C THR A 318 -4.74 14.91 22.92
N HIS A 319 -3.86 15.17 21.96
CA HIS A 319 -4.06 14.76 20.57
C HIS A 319 -3.89 13.24 20.39
N MET A 320 -2.97 12.61 21.13
CA MET A 320 -2.81 11.16 21.18
C MET A 320 -4.01 10.47 21.82
N ALA A 321 -4.56 11.03 22.90
CA ALA A 321 -5.79 10.53 23.52
C ALA A 321 -6.95 10.53 22.53
N ARG A 322 -7.13 11.63 21.77
CA ARG A 322 -8.15 11.72 20.72
C ARG A 322 -7.92 10.68 19.63
N LEU A 323 -6.69 10.54 19.15
CA LEU A 323 -6.34 9.55 18.13
C LEU A 323 -6.64 8.12 18.59
N SER A 324 -6.24 7.75 19.80
CA SER A 324 -6.39 6.38 20.34
C SER A 324 -7.85 5.92 20.49
N ARG A 325 -8.79 6.86 20.65
CA ARG A 325 -10.24 6.59 20.70
C ARG A 325 -10.84 6.31 19.32
N VAL A 326 -10.28 6.91 18.28
CA VAL A 326 -10.80 6.83 16.90
C VAL A 326 -10.08 5.74 16.10
N ALA A 327 -8.77 5.61 16.27
CA ALA A 327 -7.97 4.57 15.66
C ALA A 327 -8.33 3.19 16.24
N TYR A 328 -8.21 2.15 15.43
CA TYR A 328 -8.29 0.77 15.92
C TYR A 328 -7.03 0.39 16.70
N ARG A 329 -5.86 0.87 16.25
CA ARG A 329 -4.58 0.62 16.91
C ARG A 329 -3.61 1.75 16.62
N VAL A 330 -2.81 2.14 17.60
CA VAL A 330 -1.71 3.09 17.44
C VAL A 330 -0.39 2.38 17.73
N VAL A 331 0.49 2.31 16.73
CA VAL A 331 1.83 1.73 16.83
C VAL A 331 2.85 2.85 16.73
N TRP A 332 3.70 2.99 17.74
CA TRP A 332 4.81 3.93 17.69
C TRP A 332 6.08 3.20 17.24
N VAL A 333 6.74 3.72 16.22
CA VAL A 333 7.99 3.22 15.68
C VAL A 333 9.08 4.22 16.05
N ASN A 334 9.98 3.82 16.95
CA ASN A 334 11.10 4.63 17.36
C ASN A 334 12.40 3.85 17.19
N PRO A 335 13.23 4.17 16.17
CA PRO A 335 14.49 3.48 15.91
C PRO A 335 15.41 3.40 17.14
N ARG A 336 15.42 4.44 17.98
CA ARG A 336 16.26 4.53 19.18
C ARG A 336 15.94 3.47 20.24
N THR A 337 14.77 2.83 20.17
CA THR A 337 14.41 1.71 21.07
C THR A 337 15.25 0.45 20.86
N ALA A 338 16.05 0.38 19.78
CA ALA A 338 17.02 -0.69 19.58
C ALA A 338 18.14 -0.71 20.64
N SER A 339 18.47 0.45 21.21
CA SER A 339 19.54 0.54 22.21
C SER A 339 19.06 0.04 23.57
N PRO A 340 19.80 -0.87 24.25
CA PRO A 340 19.49 -1.30 25.63
C PRO A 340 19.48 -0.14 26.64
N ARG A 341 20.15 0.96 26.29
CA ARG A 341 20.23 2.19 27.10
C ARG A 341 19.06 3.13 26.85
N TYR A 342 18.16 2.80 25.92
CA TYR A 342 17.02 3.64 25.62
C TYR A 342 16.14 3.79 26.86
N ARG A 343 15.82 5.05 27.15
CA ARG A 343 14.82 5.45 28.13
C ARG A 343 13.95 6.49 27.42
N PRO A 344 12.61 6.42 27.55
CA PRO A 344 11.71 7.40 26.97
C PRO A 344 11.76 8.72 27.77
N LEU A 345 12.93 9.37 27.76
CA LEU A 345 13.19 10.61 28.49
C LEU A 345 12.67 11.84 27.73
N ALA A 346 12.44 11.70 26.42
CA ALA A 346 11.78 12.74 25.65
C ALA A 346 10.36 12.94 26.19
N ALA A 347 10.06 14.15 26.66
CA ALA A 347 8.79 14.46 27.30
C ALA A 347 7.59 14.19 26.37
N GLY A 348 7.77 14.42 25.06
CA GLY A 348 6.79 14.08 24.03
C GLY A 348 6.49 12.57 23.95
N MET A 349 7.54 11.74 23.86
CA MET A 349 7.37 10.28 23.91
C MET A 349 6.68 9.84 25.21
N ALA A 350 7.13 10.32 26.36
CA ALA A 350 6.54 9.96 27.65
C ALA A 350 5.04 10.28 27.72
N ALA A 351 4.63 11.41 27.14
CA ALA A 351 3.23 11.82 27.04
C ALA A 351 2.42 10.97 26.04
N ALA A 352 3.04 10.46 24.98
CA ALA A 352 2.40 9.64 23.95
C ALA A 352 2.26 8.16 24.35
N LEU A 353 3.22 7.61 25.11
CA LEU A 353 3.30 6.20 25.51
C LEU A 353 2.00 5.62 26.07
N PRO A 354 1.27 6.29 26.99
CA PRO A 354 0.03 5.78 27.53
C PRO A 354 -1.05 5.54 26.48
N TYR A 355 -0.94 6.11 25.28
CA TYR A 355 -1.94 5.99 24.22
C TYR A 355 -1.51 5.08 23.07
N CYS A 356 -0.28 4.55 23.12
CA CYS A 356 0.24 3.58 22.16
C CYS A 356 -0.18 2.15 22.57
N ASP A 357 -0.54 1.33 21.58
CA ASP A 357 -0.84 -0.09 21.77
C ASP A 357 0.41 -0.97 21.63
N ALA A 358 1.42 -0.49 20.90
CA ALA A 358 2.74 -1.09 20.79
C ALA A 358 3.79 -0.02 20.48
N VAL A 359 5.01 -0.26 20.95
CA VAL A 359 6.20 0.52 20.60
C VAL A 359 7.22 -0.46 20.03
N VAL A 360 7.72 -0.18 18.83
CA VAL A 360 8.69 -1.03 18.12
C VAL A 360 9.85 -0.19 17.60
N SER A 361 10.98 -0.83 17.32
CA SER A 361 12.15 -0.12 16.83
C SER A 361 12.12 0.11 15.31
N ALA A 362 11.94 -0.97 14.53
CA ALA A 362 12.05 -0.96 13.06
C ALA A 362 13.28 -0.18 12.54
N HIS A 363 14.42 -0.29 13.23
CA HIS A 363 15.70 0.36 12.88
C HIS A 363 16.42 -0.33 11.71
N ASN A 364 16.08 -1.58 11.43
CA ASN A 364 16.63 -2.37 10.32
C ASN A 364 15.55 -3.29 9.73
N LEU A 365 15.90 -4.03 8.69
CA LEU A 365 14.96 -4.92 8.00
C LEU A 365 14.54 -6.11 8.88
N ALA A 366 15.45 -6.64 9.71
CA ALA A 366 15.14 -7.73 10.64
C ALA A 366 14.11 -7.31 11.71
N ALA A 367 14.20 -6.09 12.23
CA ALA A 367 13.27 -5.51 13.20
C ALA A 367 11.94 -5.08 12.55
N LEU A 368 11.83 -5.19 11.22
CA LEU A 368 10.60 -4.87 10.52
C LEU A 368 9.55 -5.97 10.67
N ASP A 369 9.96 -7.21 10.96
CA ASP A 369 9.05 -8.29 11.30
C ASP A 369 8.25 -7.95 12.56
N ASP A 370 8.90 -7.39 13.59
CA ASP A 370 8.23 -6.90 14.80
C ASP A 370 7.22 -5.79 14.48
N PHE A 371 7.56 -4.91 13.53
CA PHE A 371 6.62 -3.89 13.06
C PHE A 371 5.42 -4.51 12.34
N THR A 372 5.62 -5.44 11.40
CA THR A 372 4.51 -6.09 10.70
C THR A 372 3.61 -6.91 11.64
N ALA A 373 4.21 -7.55 12.65
CA ALA A 373 3.51 -8.25 13.71
C ALA A 373 2.70 -7.28 14.57
N ALA A 374 3.30 -6.14 14.97
CA ALA A 374 2.62 -5.10 15.74
C ALA A 374 1.45 -4.47 14.97
N LEU A 375 1.57 -4.29 13.66
CA LEU A 375 0.48 -3.83 12.80
C LEU A 375 -0.66 -4.84 12.72
N SER A 376 -0.33 -6.14 12.60
CA SER A 376 -1.28 -7.24 12.41
C SER A 376 -1.97 -7.70 13.70
N ALA A 377 -1.41 -7.34 14.87
CA ALA A 377 -1.90 -7.83 16.15
C ALA A 377 -3.31 -7.28 16.48
N PRO A 378 -4.22 -8.13 16.98
CA PRO A 378 -5.54 -7.68 17.42
C PRO A 378 -5.39 -6.66 18.55
N ARG A 379 -6.27 -5.65 18.59
CA ARG A 379 -6.26 -4.64 19.65
C ARG A 379 -6.46 -5.33 21.00
N ARG A 380 -5.53 -5.13 21.94
CA ARG A 380 -5.77 -5.48 23.34
C ARG A 380 -6.88 -4.55 23.84
N ARG A 381 -8.01 -5.10 24.30
CA ARG A 381 -9.02 -4.30 24.99
C ARG A 381 -8.34 -3.67 26.20
N ARG A 382 -8.28 -2.34 26.23
CA ARG A 382 -7.90 -1.56 27.41
C ARG A 382 -9.11 -1.39 28.30
#